data_AF-C5S3E7-F1
#
_entry.id   AF-C5S3E7-F1
#
_cell.length_a   1.000
_cell.length_b   1.000
_cell.length_c   1.000
_cell.angle_alpha   90.00
_cell.angle_beta   90.00
_cell.angle_gamma   90.00
#
_symmetry.space_group_name_H-M   'P 1'
#
loop_
_entity.id
_entity.type
_entity.pdbx_description
1 polymer ?
#
loop_
_entity_poly.entity_id
_entity_poly.type
_entity_poly.pdbx_seq_one_letter_code
_entity_poly.pdbx_strand_id
1 'polypeptide(L)'
;MSEIKKSAKHGNFVIQQAENDSISIICDNTKQALRDIANEIGMEFDSDWNTQYFGHRLINFINGVDTTRKSKEVEQANNNTDGVSDEDWEWWISLPDVLKYTVLYSFKDVFEEEGVPFPEWDSDYDSFADTEFKFTERSTDDVNNAGYWLLVWITGGYEEGEFVGPDSEFKITVPRDAWGLDSVEKLAHLKFMVTLDLGQFEASSLPAGIDKLTQLKMLNLCDNELEDPAREIVQLFPLKNLESLWIRNTGIDTGVLISQLQEALPDCEINPYSRPFYY
;
A
#
# COMPACT_ATOMS: atom_id res chain seq x y z
N MET A 1 13.00 -30.32 1.58
CA MET A 1 14.32 -29.90 1.06
C MET A 1 15.22 -31.11 1.06
N SER A 2 15.95 -31.37 -0.03
CA SER A 2 16.98 -32.41 -0.09
C SER A 2 18.18 -32.01 0.77
N GLU A 3 18.82 -32.97 1.45
CA GLU A 3 20.02 -32.72 2.26
C GLU A 3 21.23 -32.33 1.39
N ILE A 4 22.09 -31.46 1.93
CA ILE A 4 23.27 -30.93 1.23
C ILE A 4 24.45 -31.89 1.37
N LYS A 5 24.94 -32.39 0.24
CA LYS A 5 26.09 -33.31 0.10
C LYS A 5 27.43 -32.60 0.26
N LYS A 6 27.58 -31.42 -0.36
CA LYS A 6 28.77 -30.56 -0.24
C LYS A 6 28.46 -29.12 -0.64
N SER A 7 29.29 -28.18 -0.20
CA SER A 7 29.21 -26.77 -0.59
C SER A 7 30.59 -26.13 -0.79
N ALA A 8 30.64 -25.04 -1.54
CA ALA A 8 31.82 -24.20 -1.75
C ALA A 8 31.40 -22.73 -1.78
N LYS A 9 32.28 -21.84 -1.30
CA LYS A 9 32.06 -20.39 -1.30
C LYS A 9 32.95 -19.72 -2.33
N HIS A 10 32.39 -18.80 -3.12
CA HIS A 10 33.14 -17.94 -4.05
C HIS A 10 32.51 -16.55 -4.08
N GLY A 11 33.27 -15.52 -3.70
CA GLY A 11 32.72 -14.17 -3.52
C GLY A 11 31.58 -14.17 -2.50
N ASN A 12 30.45 -13.56 -2.87
CA ASN A 12 29.23 -13.52 -2.04
C ASN A 12 28.29 -14.73 -2.25
N PHE A 13 28.75 -15.76 -2.96
CA PHE A 13 27.92 -16.90 -3.33
C PHE A 13 28.35 -18.18 -2.63
N VAL A 14 27.37 -18.93 -2.17
CA VAL A 14 27.49 -20.30 -1.66
C VAL A 14 26.88 -21.23 -2.69
N ILE A 15 27.73 -22.04 -3.30
CA ILE A 15 27.33 -23.08 -4.24
C ILE A 15 27.12 -24.35 -3.43
N GLN A 16 25.94 -24.93 -3.48
CA GLN A 16 25.59 -26.16 -2.76
C GLN A 16 25.22 -27.25 -3.75
N GLN A 17 25.68 -28.47 -3.50
CA GLN A 17 25.22 -29.68 -4.18
C GLN A 17 24.41 -30.51 -3.19
N ALA A 18 23.18 -30.84 -3.55
CA ALA A 18 22.32 -31.75 -2.79
C ALA A 18 22.65 -33.23 -3.10
N GLU A 19 22.14 -34.16 -2.29
CA GLU A 19 22.36 -35.61 -2.46
C GLU A 19 21.83 -36.16 -3.80
N ASN A 20 20.80 -35.54 -4.37
CA ASN A 20 20.28 -35.86 -5.71
C ASN A 20 21.10 -35.20 -6.85
N ASP A 21 22.30 -34.70 -6.52
CA ASP A 21 23.23 -33.98 -7.38
C ASP A 21 22.73 -32.63 -7.94
N SER A 22 21.58 -32.09 -7.49
CA SER A 22 21.14 -30.74 -7.88
C SER A 22 22.04 -29.65 -7.31
N ILE A 23 22.31 -28.60 -8.10
CA ILE A 23 23.11 -27.44 -7.68
C ILE A 23 22.21 -26.25 -7.36
N SER A 24 22.40 -25.64 -6.20
CA SER A 24 21.82 -24.34 -5.85
C SER A 24 22.92 -23.33 -5.57
N ILE A 25 22.65 -22.06 -5.84
CA ILE A 25 23.53 -20.95 -5.50
C ILE A 25 22.74 -20.00 -4.61
N ILE A 26 23.30 -19.65 -3.47
CA ILE A 26 22.66 -18.80 -2.46
C ILE A 26 23.62 -17.65 -2.14
N CYS A 27 23.10 -16.45 -1.94
CA CYS A 27 23.92 -15.33 -1.47
C CYS A 27 24.19 -15.47 0.03
N ASP A 28 25.47 -15.37 0.43
CA ASP A 28 25.83 -15.31 1.86
C ASP A 28 25.69 -13.91 2.45
N ASN A 29 25.90 -12.89 1.61
CA ASN A 29 25.80 -11.49 1.94
C ASN A 29 25.03 -10.80 0.81
N THR A 30 23.71 -10.82 0.95
CA THR A 30 22.79 -10.23 -0.02
C THR A 30 23.10 -8.76 -0.28
N LYS A 31 23.45 -7.98 0.76
CA LYS A 31 23.75 -6.54 0.59
C LYS A 31 25.01 -6.32 -0.26
N GLN A 32 26.05 -7.13 -0.10
CA GLN A 32 27.24 -7.01 -0.95
C GLN A 32 27.01 -7.55 -2.36
N ALA A 33 26.24 -8.64 -2.51
CA ALA A 33 25.85 -9.15 -3.83
C ALA A 33 25.07 -8.11 -4.64
N LEU A 34 24.12 -7.40 -4.01
CA LEU A 34 23.39 -6.30 -4.65
C LEU A 34 24.32 -5.16 -5.08
N ARG A 35 25.30 -4.78 -4.26
CA ARG A 35 26.31 -3.76 -4.61
C ARG A 35 27.16 -4.18 -5.80
N ASP A 36 27.59 -5.43 -5.85
CA ASP A 36 28.43 -5.94 -6.92
C ASP A 36 27.67 -5.91 -8.25
N ILE A 37 26.41 -6.36 -8.25
CA ILE A 37 25.54 -6.28 -9.44
C ILE A 37 25.31 -4.82 -9.85
N ALA A 38 24.99 -3.93 -8.90
CA ALA A 38 24.75 -2.52 -9.18
C ALA A 38 25.97 -1.85 -9.83
N ASN A 39 27.18 -2.11 -9.30
CA ASN A 39 28.43 -1.62 -9.89
C ASN A 39 28.67 -2.18 -11.30
N GLU A 40 28.36 -3.46 -11.53
CA GLU A 40 28.51 -4.11 -12.84
C GLU A 40 27.59 -3.48 -13.90
N ILE A 41 26.34 -3.19 -13.53
CA ILE A 41 25.34 -2.59 -14.45
C ILE A 41 25.37 -1.05 -14.47
N GLY A 42 26.27 -0.42 -13.70
CA GLY A 42 26.41 1.04 -13.64
C GLY A 42 25.29 1.77 -12.90
N MET A 43 24.54 1.09 -12.03
CA MET A 43 23.53 1.72 -11.17
C MET A 43 24.21 2.36 -9.95
N GLU A 44 23.99 3.66 -9.76
CA GLU A 44 24.39 4.35 -8.52
C GLU A 44 23.49 3.93 -7.34
N PHE A 45 24.08 3.80 -6.16
CA PHE A 45 23.37 3.42 -4.94
C PHE A 45 23.95 4.13 -3.71
N ASP A 46 23.14 4.29 -2.66
CA ASP A 46 23.58 4.83 -1.37
C ASP A 46 24.04 3.70 -0.43
N SER A 47 25.07 3.96 0.38
CA SER A 47 25.57 3.01 1.38
C SER A 47 24.52 2.65 2.45
N ASP A 48 23.59 3.56 2.72
CA ASP A 48 22.58 3.47 3.78
C ASP A 48 21.34 2.67 3.37
N TRP A 49 21.18 2.35 2.08
CA TRP A 49 20.07 1.51 1.61
C TRP A 49 20.08 0.15 2.30
N ASN A 50 18.90 -0.25 2.81
CA ASN A 50 18.70 -1.61 3.29
C ASN A 50 18.54 -2.59 2.10
N THR A 51 18.69 -3.88 2.36
CA THR A 51 18.70 -4.93 1.32
C THR A 51 17.40 -5.01 0.52
N GLN A 52 16.26 -4.76 1.16
CA GLN A 52 14.94 -4.83 0.52
C GLN A 52 14.72 -3.66 -0.44
N TYR A 53 14.98 -2.44 0.03
CA TYR A 53 14.90 -1.22 -0.77
C TYR A 53 15.89 -1.25 -1.94
N PHE A 54 17.14 -1.63 -1.68
CA PHE A 54 18.15 -1.76 -2.73
C PHE A 54 17.75 -2.82 -3.77
N GLY A 55 17.30 -4.01 -3.33
CA GLY A 55 16.84 -5.06 -4.24
C GLY A 55 15.74 -4.59 -5.18
N HIS A 56 14.72 -3.92 -4.65
CA HIS A 56 13.62 -3.38 -5.44
C HIS A 56 14.10 -2.33 -6.46
N ARG A 57 14.93 -1.36 -6.03
CA ARG A 57 15.47 -0.32 -6.93
C ARG A 57 16.36 -0.92 -8.03
N LEU A 58 17.14 -1.95 -7.71
CA LEU A 58 18.00 -2.65 -8.66
C LEU A 58 17.20 -3.42 -9.70
N ILE A 59 16.12 -4.11 -9.29
CA ILE A 59 15.18 -4.77 -10.21
C ILE A 59 14.57 -3.76 -11.17
N ASN A 60 14.08 -2.63 -10.65
CA ASN A 60 13.47 -1.58 -11.48
C ASN A 60 14.47 -1.01 -12.49
N PHE A 61 15.72 -0.76 -12.06
CA PHE A 61 16.79 -0.31 -12.94
C PHE A 61 17.11 -1.32 -14.06
N ILE A 62 17.21 -2.61 -13.74
CA ILE A 62 17.48 -3.67 -14.72
C ILE A 62 16.34 -3.78 -15.74
N ASN A 63 15.10 -3.60 -15.29
CA ASN A 63 13.91 -3.69 -16.13
C ASN A 63 13.65 -2.42 -16.95
N GLY A 64 14.47 -1.38 -16.80
CA GLY A 64 14.28 -0.11 -17.51
C GLY A 64 13.10 0.72 -17.00
N VAL A 65 12.60 0.42 -15.79
CA VAL A 65 11.58 1.22 -15.10
C VAL A 65 12.29 2.45 -14.53
N ASP A 66 11.94 3.63 -15.06
CA ASP A 66 12.63 4.88 -14.74
C ASP A 66 12.41 5.29 -13.27
N THR A 67 13.35 4.88 -12.43
CA THR A 67 13.45 5.31 -11.04
C THR A 67 14.49 6.43 -10.87
N THR A 68 15.00 7.00 -11.98
CA THR A 68 16.13 7.95 -12.01
C THR A 68 15.77 9.41 -11.80
N ARG A 69 14.61 9.71 -11.20
CA ARG A 69 14.56 10.85 -10.28
C ARG A 69 15.31 10.47 -9.01
N LYS A 70 16.63 10.60 -9.10
CA LYS A 70 17.48 10.91 -7.95
C LYS A 70 16.71 11.90 -7.08
N SER A 71 16.69 11.61 -5.80
CA SER A 71 16.84 12.60 -4.74
C SER A 71 17.71 13.76 -5.23
N LYS A 72 17.08 14.75 -5.88
CA LYS A 72 17.59 16.09 -5.76
C LYS A 72 17.54 16.34 -4.27
N GLU A 73 18.72 16.70 -3.78
CA GLU A 73 18.92 17.44 -2.56
C GLU A 73 17.63 18.12 -2.14
N VAL A 74 17.33 18.03 -0.85
CA VAL A 74 16.52 19.01 -0.14
C VAL A 74 17.14 20.37 -0.45
N GLU A 75 16.82 20.94 -1.61
CA GLU A 75 16.61 22.36 -1.73
C GLU A 75 15.55 22.59 -0.68
N GLN A 76 16.00 23.05 0.48
CA GLN A 76 15.20 23.93 1.30
C GLN A 76 14.70 25.00 0.34
N ALA A 77 13.55 24.74 -0.26
CA ALA A 77 12.66 25.76 -0.75
C ALA A 77 12.22 26.50 0.51
N ASN A 78 13.11 27.38 0.98
CA ASN A 78 12.74 28.53 1.76
C ASN A 78 11.92 29.41 0.82
N ASN A 79 10.66 29.04 0.65
CA ASN A 79 9.57 29.91 0.27
C ASN A 79 8.39 29.40 1.08
N ASN A 80 8.05 30.12 2.16
CA ASN A 80 6.83 29.93 2.93
C ASN A 80 5.61 29.72 2.00
N THR A 81 5.05 28.52 2.00
CA THR A 81 3.67 28.13 1.67
C THR A 81 3.50 26.69 2.18
N ASP A 82 2.44 25.96 1.83
CA ASP A 82 2.34 24.49 1.94
C ASP A 82 1.61 24.01 3.20
N GLY A 83 0.27 24.08 3.14
CA GLY A 83 -0.63 23.65 4.22
C GLY A 83 -0.52 22.17 4.63
N VAL A 84 0.24 21.32 3.92
CA VAL A 84 0.46 19.90 4.27
C VAL A 84 1.55 19.79 5.35
N SER A 85 1.27 19.08 6.45
CA SER A 85 2.26 18.91 7.52
C SER A 85 3.45 18.03 7.12
N ASP A 86 4.56 18.14 7.85
CA ASP A 86 5.72 17.26 7.64
C ASP A 86 5.34 15.79 7.88
N GLU A 87 4.48 15.52 8.88
CA GLU A 87 3.99 14.18 9.20
C GLU A 87 3.19 13.59 8.03
N ASP A 88 2.28 14.37 7.43
CA ASP A 88 1.48 13.95 6.28
C ASP A 88 2.33 13.75 5.03
N TRP A 89 3.31 14.62 4.81
CA TRP A 89 4.22 14.51 3.67
C TRP A 89 5.13 13.28 3.80
N GLU A 90 5.73 13.06 4.97
CA GLU A 90 6.57 11.89 5.24
C GLU A 90 5.76 10.59 5.13
N TRP A 91 4.51 10.59 5.61
CA TRP A 91 3.60 9.47 5.43
C TRP A 91 3.39 9.16 3.94
N TRP A 92 3.03 10.16 3.12
CA TRP A 92 2.77 9.98 1.69
C TRP A 92 3.98 9.43 0.95
N ILE A 93 5.16 10.01 1.20
CA ILE A 93 6.41 9.55 0.58
C ILE A 93 6.76 8.12 0.99
N SER A 94 6.38 7.71 2.20
CA SER A 94 6.61 6.35 2.68
C SER A 94 5.69 5.31 2.02
N LEU A 95 4.60 5.70 1.36
CA LEU A 95 3.64 4.75 0.80
C LEU A 95 4.25 4.00 -0.40
N PRO A 96 4.04 2.66 -0.49
CA PRO A 96 4.26 1.95 -1.75
C PRO A 96 3.29 2.46 -2.82
N ASP A 97 3.64 2.31 -4.10
CA ASP A 97 2.87 2.89 -5.19
C ASP A 97 1.45 2.32 -5.27
N VAL A 98 1.24 1.04 -4.94
CA VAL A 98 -0.11 0.46 -4.83
C VAL A 98 -1.00 1.17 -3.82
N LEU A 99 -0.44 1.61 -2.67
CA LEU A 99 -1.21 2.36 -1.68
C LEU A 99 -1.44 3.81 -2.12
N LYS A 100 -0.47 4.43 -2.81
CA LYS A 100 -0.71 5.74 -3.45
C LYS A 100 -1.84 5.63 -4.48
N TYR A 101 -1.81 4.60 -5.33
CA TYR A 101 -2.83 4.32 -6.34
C TYR A 101 -4.20 4.11 -5.68
N THR A 102 -4.26 3.27 -4.65
CA THR A 102 -5.48 3.01 -3.88
C THR A 102 -6.07 4.30 -3.28
N VAL A 103 -5.22 5.15 -2.70
CA VAL A 103 -5.66 6.43 -2.12
C VAL A 103 -6.20 7.34 -3.21
N LEU A 104 -5.44 7.57 -4.29
CA LEU A 104 -5.86 8.46 -5.39
C LEU A 104 -7.09 7.95 -6.14
N TYR A 105 -7.21 6.63 -6.37
CA TYR A 105 -8.32 6.02 -7.10
C TYR A 105 -9.67 6.33 -6.48
N SER A 106 -9.69 6.49 -5.16
CA SER A 106 -10.89 6.84 -4.40
C SER A 106 -11.39 8.26 -4.72
N PHE A 107 -10.55 9.08 -5.34
CA PHE A 107 -10.83 10.44 -5.79
C PHE A 107 -10.75 10.58 -7.32
N LYS A 108 -10.74 9.47 -8.08
CA LYS A 108 -10.59 9.52 -9.55
C LYS A 108 -11.64 10.40 -10.25
N ASP A 109 -12.87 10.43 -9.74
CA ASP A 109 -13.93 11.26 -10.31
C ASP A 109 -13.62 12.76 -10.08
N VAL A 110 -12.96 13.09 -8.97
CA VAL A 110 -12.48 14.44 -8.66
C VAL A 110 -11.34 14.85 -9.60
N PHE A 111 -10.44 13.92 -9.98
CA PHE A 111 -9.43 14.19 -11.00
C PHE A 111 -10.07 14.64 -12.32
N GLU A 112 -11.12 13.94 -12.75
CA GLU A 112 -11.87 14.31 -13.96
C GLU A 112 -12.55 15.69 -13.82
N GLU A 113 -13.15 15.99 -12.66
CA GLU A 113 -13.78 17.28 -12.36
C GLU A 113 -12.78 18.46 -12.37
N GLU A 114 -11.59 18.24 -11.83
CA GLU A 114 -10.47 19.21 -11.85
C GLU A 114 -9.77 19.30 -13.21
N GLY A 115 -10.17 18.47 -14.18
CA GLY A 115 -9.56 18.41 -15.52
C GLY A 115 -8.12 17.88 -15.51
N VAL A 116 -7.75 17.12 -14.49
CA VAL A 116 -6.45 16.47 -14.35
C VAL A 116 -6.57 15.02 -14.81
N PRO A 117 -5.75 14.56 -15.76
CA PRO A 117 -5.72 13.15 -16.12
C PRO A 117 -5.36 12.30 -14.90
N PHE A 118 -6.19 11.31 -14.59
CA PHE A 118 -5.89 10.35 -13.53
C PHE A 118 -4.58 9.59 -13.87
N PRO A 119 -3.65 9.40 -12.92
CA PRO A 119 -2.39 8.71 -13.18
C PRO A 119 -2.62 7.29 -13.70
N GLU A 120 -2.04 6.96 -14.86
CA GLU A 120 -2.19 5.63 -15.46
C GLU A 120 -1.48 4.58 -14.60
N TRP A 121 -2.20 3.49 -14.28
CA TRP A 121 -1.71 2.38 -13.48
C TRP A 121 -1.37 1.19 -14.39
N ASP A 122 -0.13 0.72 -14.32
CA ASP A 122 0.29 -0.50 -14.98
C ASP A 122 0.19 -1.67 -14.00
N SER A 123 -0.88 -2.45 -14.16
CA SER A 123 -1.19 -3.62 -13.32
C SER A 123 -0.19 -4.77 -13.46
N ASP A 124 0.56 -4.84 -14.57
CA ASP A 124 1.55 -5.90 -14.76
C ASP A 124 2.81 -5.64 -13.92
N TYR A 125 3.06 -4.39 -13.56
CA TYR A 125 4.23 -3.95 -12.80
C TYR A 125 3.92 -3.39 -11.40
N ASP A 126 2.63 -3.30 -11.04
CA ASP A 126 2.14 -2.63 -9.82
C ASP A 126 2.79 -1.25 -9.62
N SER A 127 2.78 -0.45 -10.70
CA SER A 127 3.43 0.86 -10.71
C SER A 127 2.71 1.84 -11.63
N PHE A 128 2.94 3.13 -11.41
CA PHE A 128 2.41 4.15 -12.31
C PHE A 128 3.19 4.17 -13.63
N ALA A 129 2.44 4.22 -14.74
CA ALA A 129 2.99 4.48 -16.06
C ALA A 129 3.28 5.97 -16.25
N ASP A 130 3.70 6.36 -17.46
CA ASP A 130 4.02 7.75 -17.80
C ASP A 130 2.86 8.68 -17.45
N THR A 131 3.10 9.63 -16.55
CA THR A 131 2.08 10.52 -16.01
C THR A 131 2.66 11.90 -15.71
N GLU A 132 1.85 12.93 -15.98
CA GLU A 132 2.19 14.32 -15.62
C GLU A 132 2.07 14.55 -14.10
N PHE A 133 1.45 13.62 -13.37
CA PHE A 133 1.27 13.70 -11.93
C PHE A 133 2.60 13.53 -11.17
N LYS A 134 2.92 14.51 -10.33
CA LYS A 134 4.17 14.59 -9.56
C LYS A 134 3.95 14.07 -8.15
N PHE A 135 4.12 12.75 -7.98
CA PHE A 135 4.01 12.07 -6.69
C PHE A 135 4.96 12.58 -5.61
N THR A 136 6.08 13.18 -5.99
CA THR A 136 7.14 13.67 -5.08
C THR A 136 7.18 15.19 -4.97
N GLU A 137 6.17 15.90 -5.46
CA GLU A 137 6.09 17.36 -5.38
C GLU A 137 5.13 17.78 -4.25
N ARG A 138 5.67 18.51 -3.27
CA ARG A 138 4.95 18.92 -2.05
C ARG A 138 4.15 20.21 -2.25
N SER A 139 4.53 21.02 -3.24
CA SER A 139 3.83 22.27 -3.53
C SER A 139 2.33 22.04 -3.75
N THR A 140 1.53 22.87 -3.09
CA THR A 140 0.06 22.81 -3.10
C THR A 140 -0.57 23.72 -4.15
N ASP A 141 0.24 24.37 -5.00
CA ASP A 141 -0.24 25.41 -5.94
C ASP A 141 -0.61 24.86 -7.34
N ASP A 142 -0.30 23.59 -7.61
CA ASP A 142 -0.51 22.93 -8.90
C ASP A 142 -1.23 21.60 -8.66
N VAL A 143 -2.37 21.44 -9.33
CA VAL A 143 -3.25 20.25 -9.26
C VAL A 143 -2.56 18.97 -9.75
N ASN A 144 -1.43 19.06 -10.45
CA ASN A 144 -0.62 17.90 -10.83
C ASN A 144 0.32 17.44 -9.71
N ASN A 145 0.42 18.15 -8.58
CA ASN A 145 1.33 17.81 -7.50
C ASN A 145 0.58 17.04 -6.39
N ALA A 146 1.24 16.03 -5.82
CA ALA A 146 0.68 15.29 -4.68
C ALA A 146 0.32 16.21 -3.50
N GLY A 147 1.11 17.26 -3.27
CA GLY A 147 0.84 18.26 -2.23
C GLY A 147 -0.58 18.84 -2.28
N TYR A 148 -1.06 19.23 -3.46
CA TYR A 148 -2.42 19.78 -3.63
C TYR A 148 -3.48 18.78 -3.14
N TRP A 149 -3.38 17.53 -3.55
CA TRP A 149 -4.35 16.48 -3.21
C TRP A 149 -4.30 16.11 -1.73
N LEU A 150 -3.09 16.06 -1.14
CA LEU A 150 -2.93 15.85 0.30
C LEU A 150 -3.61 16.94 1.09
N LEU A 151 -3.37 18.21 0.72
CA LEU A 151 -3.97 19.36 1.38
C LEU A 151 -5.50 19.36 1.27
N VAL A 152 -6.01 19.25 0.05
CA VAL A 152 -7.41 19.57 -0.25
C VAL A 152 -8.34 18.38 0.01
N TRP A 153 -7.89 17.15 -0.27
CA TRP A 153 -8.79 16.00 -0.37
C TRP A 153 -8.49 14.87 0.62
N ILE A 154 -7.21 14.66 0.98
CA ILE A 154 -6.77 13.42 1.64
C ILE A 154 -6.46 13.62 3.13
N THR A 155 -5.52 14.49 3.47
CA THR A 155 -5.06 14.68 4.86
C THR A 155 -5.58 15.96 5.48
N GLY A 156 -5.91 16.97 4.68
CA GLY A 156 -6.24 18.30 5.16
C GLY A 156 -5.01 19.19 5.31
N GLY A 157 -5.24 20.42 5.78
CA GLY A 157 -4.25 21.47 5.91
C GLY A 157 -4.17 22.13 7.27
N TYR A 158 -3.34 23.16 7.36
CA TYR A 158 -3.28 24.07 8.50
C TYR A 158 -3.49 25.52 8.06
N GLU A 159 -4.51 26.16 8.61
CA GLU A 159 -4.77 27.59 8.41
C GLU A 159 -4.59 28.32 9.74
N GLU A 160 -3.76 29.36 9.77
CA GLU A 160 -3.45 30.14 10.98
C GLU A 160 -2.97 29.32 12.20
N GLY A 161 -2.44 28.11 11.96
CA GLY A 161 -1.99 27.18 12.99
C GLY A 161 -3.06 26.23 13.52
N GLU A 162 -4.30 26.33 13.02
CA GLU A 162 -5.36 25.35 13.27
C GLU A 162 -5.47 24.36 12.12
N PHE A 163 -5.69 23.09 12.46
CA PHE A 163 -5.87 22.05 11.48
C PHE A 163 -7.26 22.16 10.83
N VAL A 164 -7.27 22.29 9.50
CA VAL A 164 -8.45 22.29 8.66
C VAL A 164 -8.45 20.97 7.87
N GLY A 165 -9.19 19.99 8.37
CA GLY A 165 -9.32 18.69 7.72
C GLY A 165 -10.05 18.78 6.38
N PRO A 166 -10.10 17.67 5.60
CA PRO A 166 -10.98 17.59 4.43
C PRO A 166 -12.43 17.89 4.83
N ASP A 167 -13.21 18.45 3.90
CA ASP A 167 -14.59 18.91 4.12
C ASP A 167 -15.54 17.81 4.64
N SER A 168 -15.20 16.53 4.43
CA SER A 168 -16.01 15.39 4.86
C SER A 168 -15.18 14.15 5.14
N GLU A 169 -15.72 13.27 5.99
CA GLU A 169 -15.28 11.87 6.07
C GLU A 169 -15.33 11.23 4.68
N PHE A 170 -14.33 10.43 4.33
CA PHE A 170 -14.22 9.84 3.00
C PHE A 170 -14.07 8.31 3.02
N LYS A 171 -14.27 7.74 1.84
CA LYS A 171 -14.17 6.31 1.56
C LYS A 171 -12.89 6.04 0.77
N ILE A 172 -12.12 5.04 1.19
CA ILE A 172 -11.09 4.44 0.35
C ILE A 172 -11.65 3.18 -0.31
N THR A 173 -11.53 3.09 -1.63
CA THR A 173 -11.88 1.90 -2.43
C THR A 173 -10.62 1.32 -3.01
N VAL A 174 -10.37 0.05 -2.70
CA VAL A 174 -9.26 -0.69 -3.28
C VAL A 174 -9.61 -1.07 -4.72
N PRO A 175 -8.81 -0.64 -5.72
CA PRO A 175 -9.02 -1.01 -7.11
C PRO A 175 -8.85 -2.52 -7.32
N ARG A 176 -9.63 -3.12 -8.22
CA ARG A 176 -9.55 -4.56 -8.52
C ARG A 176 -8.23 -4.99 -9.18
N ASP A 177 -7.51 -4.04 -9.73
CA ASP A 177 -6.23 -4.20 -10.44
C ASP A 177 -5.01 -3.76 -9.61
N ALA A 178 -5.22 -3.44 -8.33
CA ALA A 178 -4.13 -3.26 -7.37
C ALA A 178 -3.70 -4.63 -6.84
N TRP A 179 -2.41 -4.94 -6.80
CA TRP A 179 -1.90 -6.15 -6.14
C TRP A 179 -0.83 -5.80 -5.10
N GLY A 180 -0.59 -6.70 -4.15
CA GLY A 180 0.46 -6.49 -3.15
C GLY A 180 0.12 -5.42 -2.10
N LEU A 181 -1.09 -5.46 -1.54
CA LEU A 181 -1.52 -4.65 -0.38
C LEU A 181 -0.84 -5.10 0.94
N ASP A 182 0.49 -5.20 0.90
CA ASP A 182 1.33 -5.37 2.08
C ASP A 182 1.51 -3.97 2.69
N SER A 183 1.07 -3.78 3.95
CA SER A 183 1.07 -2.50 4.69
C SER A 183 -0.21 -1.66 4.68
N VAL A 184 -1.39 -2.30 4.64
CA VAL A 184 -2.68 -1.60 4.79
C VAL A 184 -2.80 -0.83 6.11
N GLU A 185 -2.04 -1.20 7.15
CA GLU A 185 -1.97 -0.42 8.40
C GLU A 185 -1.56 1.04 8.19
N LYS A 186 -0.87 1.38 7.10
CA LYS A 186 -0.50 2.77 6.78
C LYS A 186 -1.71 3.67 6.48
N LEU A 187 -2.86 3.09 6.12
CA LEU A 187 -4.12 3.84 5.98
C LEU A 187 -4.66 4.33 7.34
N ALA A 188 -4.12 3.86 8.47
CA ALA A 188 -4.45 4.40 9.79
C ALA A 188 -4.08 5.90 9.95
N HIS A 189 -3.15 6.40 9.11
CA HIS A 189 -2.80 7.82 9.07
C HIS A 189 -3.97 8.71 8.59
N LEU A 190 -4.86 8.15 7.78
CA LEU A 190 -6.01 8.85 7.21
C LEU A 190 -7.12 8.98 8.25
N LYS A 191 -7.00 9.99 9.12
CA LYS A 191 -7.89 10.22 10.27
C LYS A 191 -9.37 10.41 9.89
N PHE A 192 -9.65 10.84 8.66
CA PHE A 192 -11.00 11.07 8.14
C PHE A 192 -11.52 9.92 7.27
N MET A 193 -10.71 8.89 7.04
CA MET A 193 -11.17 7.67 6.36
C MET A 193 -12.03 6.85 7.32
N VAL A 194 -13.32 6.76 7.04
CA VAL A 194 -14.27 5.97 7.85
C VAL A 194 -14.79 4.74 7.13
N THR A 195 -14.64 4.69 5.81
CA THR A 195 -15.05 3.55 4.98
C THR A 195 -13.86 2.97 4.25
N LEU A 196 -13.66 1.67 4.37
CA LEU A 196 -12.73 0.91 3.53
C LEU A 196 -13.52 -0.13 2.71
N ASP A 197 -13.36 -0.07 1.40
CA ASP A 197 -13.98 -1.00 0.46
C ASP A 197 -12.91 -1.90 -0.17
N LEU A 198 -12.89 -3.15 0.28
CA LEU A 198 -12.06 -4.23 -0.23
C LEU A 198 -12.88 -5.21 -1.09
N GLY A 199 -14.09 -4.84 -1.51
CA GLY A 199 -14.97 -5.76 -2.23
C GLY A 199 -14.42 -6.13 -3.62
N GLN A 200 -14.58 -7.40 -4.02
CA GLN A 200 -14.12 -7.92 -5.32
C GLN A 200 -12.63 -7.72 -5.59
N PHE A 201 -11.80 -7.77 -4.54
CA PHE A 201 -10.36 -7.60 -4.61
C PHE A 201 -9.62 -8.94 -4.86
N GLU A 202 -10.34 -10.00 -5.22
CA GLU A 202 -9.80 -11.36 -5.44
C GLU A 202 -8.92 -11.87 -4.27
N ALA A 203 -9.18 -11.37 -3.06
CA ALA A 203 -8.35 -11.65 -1.90
C ALA A 203 -8.58 -13.07 -1.37
N SER A 204 -7.51 -13.86 -1.27
CA SER A 204 -7.54 -15.16 -0.57
C SER A 204 -7.36 -15.05 0.94
N SER A 205 -6.96 -13.87 1.43
CA SER A 205 -6.76 -13.54 2.84
C SER A 205 -7.10 -12.07 3.08
N LEU A 206 -7.40 -11.68 4.33
CA LEU A 206 -7.55 -10.26 4.66
C LEU A 206 -6.16 -9.59 4.64
N PRO A 207 -6.06 -8.33 4.16
CA PRO A 207 -4.77 -7.66 4.11
C PRO A 207 -4.18 -7.51 5.51
N ALA A 208 -2.88 -7.79 5.63
CA ALA A 208 -2.17 -7.62 6.88
C ALA A 208 -2.27 -6.16 7.37
N GLY A 209 -2.47 -5.98 8.67
CA GLY A 209 -2.59 -4.65 9.28
C GLY A 209 -4.00 -4.06 9.25
N ILE A 210 -5.00 -4.77 8.71
CA ILE A 210 -6.41 -4.34 8.79
C ILE A 210 -6.85 -4.13 10.23
N ASP A 211 -6.29 -4.89 11.18
CA ASP A 211 -6.54 -4.79 12.62
C ASP A 211 -6.09 -3.44 13.23
N LYS A 212 -5.29 -2.65 12.51
CA LYS A 212 -4.85 -1.31 12.94
C LYS A 212 -5.79 -0.19 12.53
N LEU A 213 -6.73 -0.45 11.62
CA LEU A 213 -7.66 0.55 11.09
C LEU A 213 -8.85 0.79 12.04
N THR A 214 -8.55 1.03 13.31
CA THR A 214 -9.55 1.13 14.38
C THR A 214 -10.49 2.33 14.25
N GLN A 215 -10.19 3.29 13.38
CA GLN A 215 -11.06 4.42 13.05
C GLN A 215 -12.22 4.07 12.10
N LEU A 216 -12.19 2.90 11.45
CA LEU A 216 -13.21 2.51 10.49
C LEU A 216 -14.59 2.34 11.14
N LYS A 217 -15.60 2.89 10.45
CA LYS A 217 -17.03 2.67 10.74
C LYS A 217 -17.66 1.68 9.76
N MET A 218 -17.19 1.66 8.51
CA MET A 218 -17.76 0.84 7.45
C MET A 218 -16.65 0.03 6.76
N LEU A 219 -16.87 -1.29 6.65
CA LEU A 219 -15.92 -2.19 5.99
C LEU A 219 -16.66 -3.12 5.02
N ASN A 220 -16.31 -3.05 3.74
CA ASN A 220 -16.80 -3.97 2.73
C ASN A 220 -15.74 -5.03 2.42
N LEU A 221 -16.10 -6.31 2.61
CA LEU A 221 -15.29 -7.46 2.24
C LEU A 221 -15.95 -8.32 1.15
N CYS A 222 -17.09 -7.89 0.60
CA CYS A 222 -17.91 -8.73 -0.28
C CYS A 222 -17.12 -9.32 -1.45
N ASP A 223 -17.48 -10.55 -1.82
CA ASP A 223 -16.99 -11.21 -3.01
C ASP A 223 -15.44 -11.38 -3.01
N ASN A 224 -14.88 -11.74 -1.85
CA ASN A 224 -13.49 -12.22 -1.69
C ASN A 224 -13.50 -13.62 -1.08
N GLU A 225 -13.21 -14.65 -1.86
CA GLU A 225 -13.22 -16.04 -1.39
C GLU A 225 -12.00 -16.35 -0.50
N LEU A 226 -12.12 -16.04 0.79
CA LEU A 226 -11.05 -16.29 1.76
C LEU A 226 -10.78 -17.79 1.90
N GLU A 227 -9.49 -18.17 1.90
CA GLU A 227 -9.08 -19.58 1.97
C GLU A 227 -9.33 -20.19 3.37
N ASP A 228 -9.11 -19.41 4.42
CA ASP A 228 -9.34 -19.81 5.82
C ASP A 228 -10.12 -18.73 6.60
N PRO A 229 -11.42 -18.55 6.34
CA PRO A 229 -12.21 -17.46 6.91
C PRO A 229 -12.26 -17.51 8.45
N ALA A 230 -12.16 -18.71 9.05
CA ALA A 230 -12.14 -18.87 10.50
C ALA A 230 -10.85 -18.33 11.14
N ARG A 231 -9.72 -18.44 10.44
CA ARG A 231 -8.46 -17.82 10.86
C ARG A 231 -8.43 -16.33 10.55
N GLU A 232 -9.03 -15.89 9.45
CA GLU A 232 -8.98 -14.48 9.05
C GLU A 232 -9.86 -13.58 9.94
N ILE A 233 -11.01 -14.07 10.40
CA ILE A 233 -12.01 -13.27 11.13
C ILE A 233 -11.47 -12.59 12.40
N VAL A 234 -10.45 -13.18 13.06
CA VAL A 234 -9.88 -12.61 14.29
C VAL A 234 -9.19 -11.27 14.05
N GLN A 235 -8.75 -10.99 12.81
CA GLN A 235 -8.18 -9.69 12.44
C GLN A 235 -9.20 -8.55 12.53
N LEU A 236 -10.50 -8.87 12.45
CA LEU A 236 -11.58 -7.88 12.51
C LEU A 236 -11.96 -7.53 13.95
N PHE A 237 -11.60 -8.36 14.94
CA PHE A 237 -12.03 -8.18 16.33
C PHE A 237 -11.54 -6.87 16.96
N PRO A 238 -10.36 -6.30 16.63
CA PRO A 238 -9.93 -5.01 17.15
C PRO A 238 -10.70 -3.80 16.62
N LEU A 239 -11.50 -3.95 15.54
CA LEU A 239 -12.22 -2.85 14.88
C LEU A 239 -13.49 -2.47 15.64
N LYS A 240 -13.34 -2.01 16.89
CA LYS A 240 -14.47 -1.77 17.80
C LYS A 240 -15.40 -0.63 17.41
N ASN A 241 -14.96 0.26 16.52
CA ASN A 241 -15.77 1.37 16.01
C ASN A 241 -16.57 1.00 14.75
N LEU A 242 -16.47 -0.25 14.29
CA LEU A 242 -17.16 -0.69 13.09
C LEU A 242 -18.67 -0.74 13.35
N GLU A 243 -19.42 0.04 12.56
CA GLU A 243 -20.87 0.15 12.60
C GLU A 243 -21.52 -0.79 11.57
N SER A 244 -20.87 -1.03 10.43
CA SER A 244 -21.38 -1.92 9.38
C SER A 244 -20.28 -2.71 8.70
N LEU A 245 -20.51 -4.02 8.56
CA LEU A 245 -19.58 -4.97 7.96
C LEU A 245 -20.29 -5.84 6.92
N TRP A 246 -19.89 -5.74 5.64
CA TRP A 246 -20.45 -6.56 4.56
C TRP A 246 -19.52 -7.72 4.20
N ILE A 247 -20.04 -8.95 4.28
CA ILE A 247 -19.25 -10.20 4.19
C ILE A 247 -19.83 -11.22 3.20
N ARG A 248 -20.74 -10.80 2.32
CA ARG A 248 -21.35 -11.69 1.32
C ARG A 248 -20.27 -12.36 0.47
N ASN A 249 -20.36 -13.67 0.25
CA ASN A 249 -19.42 -14.43 -0.58
C ASN A 249 -17.96 -14.32 -0.09
N THR A 250 -17.75 -14.39 1.23
CA THR A 250 -16.40 -14.40 1.82
C THR A 250 -16.01 -15.71 2.49
N GLY A 251 -16.97 -16.63 2.66
CA GLY A 251 -16.82 -17.77 3.56
C GLY A 251 -16.99 -17.43 5.04
N ILE A 252 -17.02 -16.13 5.40
CA ILE A 252 -17.37 -15.66 6.76
C ILE A 252 -18.90 -15.66 6.98
N ASP A 253 -19.69 -15.69 5.91
CA ASP A 253 -21.16 -15.65 5.89
C ASP A 253 -21.86 -16.92 6.44
N THR A 254 -21.13 -17.77 7.17
CA THR A 254 -21.68 -18.90 7.91
C THR A 254 -22.18 -18.50 9.29
N GLY A 255 -23.24 -19.15 9.78
CA GLY A 255 -23.86 -18.78 11.06
C GLY A 255 -22.91 -18.85 12.28
N VAL A 256 -21.92 -19.75 12.27
CA VAL A 256 -20.93 -19.86 13.36
C VAL A 256 -20.01 -18.65 13.38
N LEU A 257 -19.46 -18.27 12.23
CA LEU A 257 -18.53 -17.14 12.11
C LEU A 257 -19.24 -15.79 12.31
N ILE A 258 -20.47 -15.66 11.81
CA ILE A 258 -21.33 -14.49 12.11
C ILE A 258 -21.54 -14.35 13.62
N SER A 259 -21.80 -15.45 14.34
CA SER A 259 -22.00 -15.39 15.79
C SER A 259 -20.72 -14.94 16.52
N GLN A 260 -19.55 -15.40 16.07
CA GLN A 260 -18.26 -14.95 16.61
C GLN A 260 -18.00 -13.47 16.35
N LEU A 261 -18.33 -12.97 15.16
CA LEU A 261 -18.26 -11.54 14.85
C LEU A 261 -19.20 -10.74 15.74
N GLN A 262 -20.44 -11.17 15.91
CA GLN A 262 -21.40 -10.45 16.76
C GLN A 262 -20.96 -10.45 18.23
N GLU A 263 -20.31 -11.51 18.72
CA GLU A 263 -19.75 -11.51 20.07
C GLU A 263 -18.57 -10.54 20.21
N ALA A 264 -17.69 -10.49 19.21
CA ALA A 264 -16.53 -9.61 19.22
C ALA A 264 -16.89 -8.13 18.95
N LEU A 265 -17.89 -7.87 18.12
CA LEU A 265 -18.34 -6.57 17.63
C LEU A 265 -19.86 -6.42 17.88
N PRO A 266 -20.29 -6.32 19.15
CA PRO A 266 -21.69 -6.42 19.53
C PRO A 266 -22.59 -5.33 18.92
N ASP A 267 -22.04 -4.16 18.66
CA ASP A 267 -22.75 -3.00 18.11
C ASP A 267 -22.64 -2.89 16.58
N CYS A 268 -21.86 -3.76 15.93
CA CYS A 268 -21.68 -3.77 14.48
C CYS A 268 -22.83 -4.49 13.78
N GLU A 269 -23.39 -3.88 12.73
CA GLU A 269 -24.34 -4.52 11.84
C GLU A 269 -23.61 -5.45 10.84
N ILE A 270 -23.74 -6.76 11.05
CA ILE A 270 -23.15 -7.77 10.17
C ILE A 270 -24.10 -8.04 9.00
N ASN A 271 -23.63 -7.80 7.79
CA ASN A 271 -24.37 -7.86 6.54
C ASN A 271 -23.89 -9.03 5.65
N PRO A 272 -24.44 -10.25 5.80
CA PRO A 272 -23.98 -11.43 5.05
C PRO A 272 -24.62 -11.61 3.66
N TYR A 273 -25.72 -10.89 3.36
CA TYR A 273 -26.51 -11.12 2.13
C TYR A 273 -26.71 -9.87 1.27
N SER A 274 -26.29 -8.71 1.74
CA SER A 274 -26.37 -7.43 1.04
C SER A 274 -25.00 -7.02 0.54
N ARG A 275 -24.98 -6.12 -0.46
CA ARG A 275 -23.80 -5.33 -0.81
C ARG A 275 -23.97 -3.93 -0.23
N PRO A 276 -22.88 -3.27 0.19
CA PRO A 276 -22.95 -1.85 0.53
C PRO A 276 -23.26 -1.03 -0.72
N PHE A 277 -23.93 0.09 -0.53
CA PHE A 277 -24.20 1.13 -1.55
C PHE A 277 -24.81 0.56 -2.85
N TYR A 278 -26.15 0.62 -2.95
CA TYR A 278 -26.87 0.27 -4.18
C TYR A 278 -26.25 0.99 -5.39
N TYR A 279 -25.69 0.23 -6.33
CA TYR A 279 -25.50 0.68 -7.71
C TYR A 279 -26.85 0.66 -8.43
#